data_AF-A0A6L5K454-F1
#
_entry.id   AF-A0A6L5K454-F1
#
_cell.length_a   1.000
_cell.length_b   1.000
_cell.length_c   1.000
_cell.angle_alpha   90.00
_cell.angle_beta   90.00
_cell.angle_gamma   90.00
#
_symmetry.space_group_name_H-M   'P 1'
#
loop_
_entity.id
_entity.type
_entity.pdbx_description
1 polymer ?
#
loop_
_entity_poly.entity_id
_entity_poly.type
_entity_poly.pdbx_seq_one_letter_code
_entity_poly.pdbx_strand_id
1 'polypeptide(L)'
;MKKRGLKIVIPLLLFFFFGISYSAEIPLEKLLEEVFSVPSPSGYEQIMAKKIQNYLPQGLAAERDNLGSLYVTAGKGTQRIALLACMDEVGYIVSGVNEEGYLLLDRVVPAPHPLYDSFHVGHPMLIWTEKGAVSGVMAIPSVHILSREGRQQLQSFSLDQAFLDVGVQSKEEVKEKGIRMLDAVTPFLDLTRLAGDRISGFSLGNKTCSALL
;
A
#
# COMPACT_ATOMS: atom_id res chain seq x y z
N MET A 1 28.41 45.28 -49.30
CA MET A 1 28.36 44.35 -48.15
C MET A 1 26.94 43.80 -48.00
N LYS A 2 26.69 42.59 -48.54
CA LYS A 2 25.38 41.89 -48.47
C LYS A 2 25.41 40.92 -47.28
N LYS A 3 24.52 41.10 -46.30
CA LYS A 3 24.30 40.16 -45.19
C LYS A 3 23.59 38.91 -45.73
N ARG A 4 24.23 37.74 -45.68
CA ARG A 4 23.59 36.43 -45.89
C ARG A 4 23.09 35.93 -44.53
N GLY A 5 21.78 35.71 -44.41
CA GLY A 5 21.18 35.06 -43.25
C GLY A 5 21.48 33.55 -43.27
N LEU A 6 22.07 33.05 -42.19
CA LEU A 6 22.25 31.63 -41.93
C LEU A 6 21.08 31.15 -41.06
N LYS A 7 20.12 30.47 -41.67
CA LYS A 7 19.09 29.71 -40.94
C LYS A 7 19.70 28.36 -40.55
N ILE A 8 20.02 28.18 -39.28
CA ILE A 8 20.34 26.86 -38.73
C ILE A 8 19.01 26.21 -38.35
N VAL A 9 18.60 25.23 -39.15
CA VAL A 9 17.46 24.36 -38.89
C VAL A 9 17.95 23.23 -38.00
N ILE A 10 17.51 23.20 -36.74
CA ILE A 10 17.68 22.05 -35.84
C ILE A 10 16.72 20.97 -36.32
N PRO A 11 17.17 19.76 -36.69
CA PRO A 11 16.25 18.70 -37.06
C PRO A 11 15.59 18.17 -35.79
N LEU A 12 14.31 18.47 -35.65
CA LEU A 12 13.36 17.81 -34.75
C LEU A 12 13.36 16.32 -35.12
N LEU A 13 14.03 15.50 -34.30
CA LEU A 13 14.09 14.06 -34.51
C LEU A 13 12.72 13.48 -34.17
N LEU A 14 11.93 13.28 -35.23
CA LEU A 14 10.65 12.57 -35.23
C LEU A 14 10.83 11.18 -34.63
N PHE A 15 10.36 11.01 -33.40
CA PHE A 15 9.99 9.71 -32.85
C PHE A 15 8.74 9.24 -33.59
N PHE A 16 8.92 8.43 -34.63
CA PHE A 16 7.86 7.63 -35.21
C PHE A 16 8.38 6.23 -35.52
N PHE A 17 7.55 5.23 -35.21
CA PHE A 17 7.71 3.78 -35.41
C PHE A 17 8.23 2.96 -34.23
N PHE A 18 7.39 2.80 -33.20
CA PHE A 18 6.96 1.46 -32.80
C PHE A 18 5.45 1.47 -32.56
N GLY A 19 4.73 0.64 -33.32
CA GLY A 19 3.29 0.45 -33.19
C GLY A 19 2.95 -0.29 -31.90
N ILE A 20 2.99 0.43 -30.78
CA ILE A 20 2.16 0.11 -29.63
C ILE A 20 0.83 0.79 -29.95
N SER A 21 -0.15 0.00 -30.37
CA SER A 21 -1.53 0.46 -30.40
C SER A 21 -1.83 1.11 -29.06
N TYR A 22 -2.17 2.40 -29.07
CA TYR A 22 -2.59 3.18 -27.92
C TYR A 22 -3.78 2.46 -27.26
N SER A 23 -3.52 1.57 -26.30
CA SER A 23 -4.57 1.05 -25.43
C SER A 23 -4.96 2.23 -24.57
N ALA A 24 -6.21 2.68 -24.70
CA ALA A 24 -6.81 3.80 -23.97
C ALA A 24 -6.04 4.18 -22.70
N GLU A 25 -5.35 5.32 -22.71
CA GLU A 25 -4.63 5.81 -21.54
C GLU A 25 -5.62 5.92 -20.38
N ILE A 26 -5.48 5.03 -19.40
CA ILE A 26 -6.21 5.16 -18.15
C ILE A 26 -5.69 6.44 -17.51
N PRO A 27 -6.55 7.42 -17.19
CA PRO A 27 -6.10 8.63 -16.51
C PRO A 27 -5.36 8.25 -15.23
N LEU A 28 -4.23 8.90 -14.97
CA LEU A 28 -3.37 8.57 -13.83
C LEU A 28 -4.15 8.61 -12.52
N GLU A 29 -5.08 9.55 -12.37
CA GLU A 29 -5.92 9.68 -11.18
C GLU A 29 -6.79 8.42 -10.97
N LYS A 30 -7.37 7.90 -12.05
CA LYS A 30 -8.19 6.68 -12.00
C LYS A 30 -7.34 5.46 -11.68
N LEU A 31 -6.15 5.37 -12.28
CA LEU A 31 -5.22 4.28 -11.99
C LEU A 31 -4.78 4.32 -10.52
N LEU A 32 -4.47 5.50 -10.00
CA LEU A 32 -4.13 5.70 -8.60
C LEU A 32 -5.27 5.33 -7.67
N GLU A 33 -6.51 5.74 -7.95
CA GLU A 33 -7.68 5.34 -7.16
C GLU A 33 -7.83 3.81 -7.11
N GLU A 34 -7.67 3.13 -8.25
CA GLU A 34 -7.83 1.66 -8.32
C GLU A 34 -6.66 0.87 -7.71
N VAL A 35 -5.45 1.43 -7.71
CA VAL A 35 -4.25 0.81 -7.11
C VAL A 35 -4.19 1.10 -5.61
N PHE A 36 -4.48 2.34 -5.20
CA PHE A 36 -4.35 2.78 -3.82
C PHE A 36 -5.23 1.98 -2.86
N SER A 37 -6.45 1.62 -3.28
CA SER A 37 -7.38 0.85 -2.46
C SER A 37 -7.01 -0.63 -2.30
N VAL A 38 -5.99 -1.12 -3.00
CA VAL A 38 -5.57 -2.53 -2.92
C VAL A 38 -4.57 -2.69 -1.78
N PRO A 39 -4.82 -3.55 -0.79
CA PRO A 39 -3.86 -3.78 0.28
C PRO A 39 -2.61 -4.48 -0.24
N SER A 40 -1.45 -4.05 0.25
CA SER A 40 -0.17 -4.71 -0.02
C SER A 40 0.81 -4.59 1.14
N PRO A 41 0.44 -4.89 2.40
CA PRO A 41 1.44 -4.91 3.46
C PRO A 41 2.53 -5.93 3.14
N SER A 42 3.75 -5.69 3.61
CA SER A 42 4.89 -6.56 3.30
C SER A 42 4.57 -8.05 3.58
N GLY A 43 4.72 -8.92 2.58
CA GLY A 43 4.32 -10.33 2.58
C GLY A 43 2.92 -10.64 2.04
N TYR A 44 2.10 -9.62 1.76
CA TYR A 44 0.71 -9.72 1.29
C TYR A 44 0.47 -9.01 -0.06
N GLU A 45 1.51 -8.88 -0.89
CA GLU A 45 1.50 -8.10 -2.12
C GLU A 45 0.82 -8.84 -3.30
N GLN A 46 0.32 -10.06 -3.12
CA GLN A 46 -0.11 -10.90 -4.24
C GLN A 46 -1.33 -10.33 -4.97
N ILE A 47 -2.24 -9.68 -4.24
CA ILE A 47 -3.41 -9.00 -4.83
C ILE A 47 -2.94 -7.78 -5.64
N MET A 48 -1.99 -7.01 -5.11
CA MET A 48 -1.40 -5.86 -5.80
C MET A 48 -0.66 -6.28 -7.07
N ALA A 49 0.22 -7.29 -6.99
CA ALA A 49 0.95 -7.81 -8.13
C ALA A 49 0.00 -8.30 -9.24
N LYS A 50 -1.09 -8.97 -8.87
CA LYS A 50 -2.14 -9.39 -9.82
C LYS A 50 -2.88 -8.20 -10.42
N LYS A 51 -3.19 -7.16 -9.63
CA LYS A 51 -3.81 -5.92 -10.12
C LYS A 51 -2.91 -5.23 -11.14
N ILE A 52 -1.62 -5.07 -10.85
CA ILE A 52 -0.63 -4.49 -11.77
C ILE A 52 -0.53 -5.35 -13.05
N GLN A 53 -0.43 -6.67 -12.91
CA GLN A 53 -0.34 -7.58 -14.05
C GLN A 53 -1.54 -7.44 -15.01
N ASN A 54 -2.74 -7.19 -14.49
CA ASN A 54 -3.93 -6.99 -15.32
C ASN A 54 -3.92 -5.68 -16.12
N TYR A 55 -3.08 -4.70 -15.75
CA TYR A 55 -2.89 -3.46 -16.50
C TYR A 55 -1.82 -3.58 -17.58
N LEU A 56 -1.00 -4.65 -17.57
CA LEU A 56 0.05 -4.81 -18.56
C LEU A 56 -0.54 -5.05 -19.97
N PRO A 57 0.07 -4.47 -21.03
CA PRO A 57 -0.39 -4.67 -22.39
C PRO A 57 -0.40 -6.15 -22.80
N GLN A 58 -1.36 -6.52 -23.65
CA GLN A 58 -1.39 -7.86 -24.23
C GLN A 58 -0.08 -8.16 -24.97
N GLY A 59 0.52 -9.32 -24.67
CA GLY A 59 1.78 -9.76 -25.26
C GLY A 59 3.02 -9.37 -24.46
N LEU A 60 2.89 -8.58 -23.39
CA LEU A 60 3.97 -8.33 -22.44
C LEU A 60 3.89 -9.37 -21.30
N ALA A 61 4.80 -10.35 -21.33
CA ALA A 61 4.83 -11.39 -20.32
C ALA A 61 5.40 -10.84 -19.00
N ALA A 62 4.67 -11.07 -17.91
CA ALA A 62 5.15 -10.82 -16.57
C ALA A 62 5.58 -12.13 -15.91
N GLU A 63 6.72 -12.09 -15.22
CA GLU A 63 7.26 -13.19 -14.44
C GLU A 63 7.16 -12.87 -12.94
N ARG A 64 7.10 -13.90 -12.11
CA ARG A 64 7.13 -13.74 -10.65
C ARG A 64 8.23 -14.61 -10.04
N ASP A 65 8.90 -14.08 -9.03
CA ASP A 65 9.79 -14.88 -8.19
C ASP A 65 9.04 -15.58 -7.05
N ASN A 66 9.76 -16.38 -6.27
CA ASN A 66 9.21 -17.12 -5.13
C ASN A 66 8.81 -16.21 -3.96
N LEU A 67 9.29 -14.96 -3.91
CA LEU A 67 8.91 -13.99 -2.88
C LEU A 67 7.67 -13.17 -3.30
N GLY A 68 7.29 -13.23 -4.58
CA GLY A 68 6.10 -12.61 -5.12
C GLY A 68 6.34 -11.33 -5.92
N SER A 69 7.60 -10.91 -6.10
CA SER A 69 7.96 -9.74 -6.93
C SER A 69 7.50 -9.96 -8.38
N LEU A 70 7.12 -8.88 -9.06
CA LEU A 70 6.66 -8.90 -10.46
C LEU A 70 7.75 -8.30 -11.36
N TYR A 71 8.14 -9.05 -12.39
CA TYR A 71 9.16 -8.61 -13.35
C TYR A 71 8.57 -8.56 -14.75
N VAL A 72 8.92 -7.50 -15.48
CA VAL A 72 8.50 -7.31 -16.85
C VAL A 72 9.73 -6.92 -17.67
N THR A 73 10.01 -7.67 -18.73
CA THR A 73 11.09 -7.34 -19.65
C THR A 73 10.52 -6.81 -20.96
N ALA A 74 10.84 -5.56 -21.28
CA ALA A 74 10.46 -4.92 -22.53
C ALA A 74 11.70 -4.49 -23.33
N GLY A 75 11.61 -4.56 -24.66
CA GLY A 75 12.69 -4.16 -25.56
C GLY A 75 13.70 -5.26 -25.88
N LYS A 76 14.68 -4.92 -26.74
CA LYS A 76 15.75 -5.81 -27.20
C LYS A 76 17.07 -5.03 -27.19
N GLY A 77 18.15 -5.63 -26.71
CA GLY A 77 19.45 -4.98 -26.66
C GLY A 77 20.42 -5.67 -25.70
N THR A 78 21.70 -5.29 -25.77
CA THR A 78 22.75 -5.80 -24.88
C THR A 78 22.90 -4.97 -23.60
N GLN A 79 22.58 -3.67 -23.66
CA GLN A 79 22.49 -2.82 -22.47
C GLN A 79 21.12 -3.00 -21.82
N ARG A 80 21.11 -3.18 -20.50
CA ARG A 80 19.88 -3.38 -19.70
C ARG A 80 19.75 -2.26 -18.68
N ILE A 81 18.55 -1.73 -18.54
CA ILE A 81 18.16 -0.77 -17.50
C ILE A 81 17.08 -1.46 -16.67
N ALA A 82 17.21 -1.41 -15.34
CA ALA A 82 16.19 -1.89 -14.42
C ALA A 82 15.49 -0.68 -13.77
N LEU A 83 14.17 -0.66 -13.84
CA LEU A 83 13.32 0.25 -13.08
C LEU A 83 12.70 -0.55 -11.93
N LEU A 84 12.70 0.03 -10.73
CA LEU A 84 12.27 -0.63 -9.50
C LEU A 84 11.25 0.26 -8.80
N ALA A 85 10.10 -0.30 -8.43
CA ALA A 85 9.15 0.30 -7.52
C ALA A 85 8.73 -0.72 -6.46
N CYS A 86 8.63 -0.28 -5.21
CA CYS A 86 8.11 -1.09 -4.13
C CYS A 86 6.58 -1.16 -4.24
N MET A 87 6.05 -2.38 -4.28
CA MET A 87 4.60 -2.63 -4.22
C MET A 87 4.08 -2.62 -2.79
N ASP A 88 4.96 -2.88 -1.82
CA ASP A 88 4.57 -3.09 -0.44
C ASP A 88 4.35 -1.78 0.31
N GLU A 89 3.55 -1.88 1.36
CA GLU A 89 3.30 -0.82 2.31
C GLU A 89 3.54 -1.30 3.74
N VAL A 90 3.76 -0.35 4.65
CA VAL A 90 3.83 -0.67 6.07
C VAL A 90 2.42 -0.99 6.56
N GLY A 91 2.29 -2.07 7.30
CA GLY A 91 1.03 -2.49 7.93
C GLY A 91 1.31 -3.36 9.14
N TYR A 92 0.25 -4.02 9.60
CA TYR A 92 0.29 -4.93 10.74
C TYR A 92 -0.18 -6.32 10.31
N ILE A 93 0.01 -7.28 11.19
CA ILE A 93 -0.58 -8.62 11.11
C ILE A 93 -1.27 -8.94 12.43
N VAL A 94 -2.29 -9.79 12.39
CA VAL A 94 -2.88 -10.36 13.61
C VAL A 94 -1.87 -11.32 14.24
N SER A 95 -1.37 -11.01 15.43
CA SER A 95 -0.40 -11.85 16.15
C SER A 95 -1.06 -12.76 17.19
N GLY A 96 -2.30 -12.44 17.59
CA GLY A 96 -3.03 -13.24 18.56
C GLY A 96 -4.44 -12.68 18.83
N VAL A 97 -5.16 -13.38 19.69
CA VAL A 97 -6.49 -12.98 20.17
C VAL A 97 -6.55 -13.26 21.66
N ASN A 98 -7.03 -12.30 22.47
CA ASN A 98 -7.26 -12.51 23.90
C ASN A 98 -8.63 -13.17 24.16
N GLU A 99 -8.93 -13.55 25.39
CA GLU A 99 -10.18 -14.26 25.74
C GLU A 99 -11.43 -13.41 25.46
N GLU A 100 -11.30 -12.09 25.58
CA GLU A 100 -12.37 -11.12 25.37
C GLU A 100 -12.62 -10.78 23.88
N GLY A 101 -11.83 -11.35 22.96
CA GLY A 101 -12.01 -11.17 21.51
C GLY A 101 -11.28 -9.98 20.88
N TYR A 102 -10.40 -9.28 21.62
CA TYR A 102 -9.50 -8.29 21.07
C TYR A 102 -8.33 -8.95 20.34
N LEU A 103 -7.96 -8.40 19.19
CA LEU A 103 -6.82 -8.88 18.41
C LEU A 103 -5.54 -8.18 18.87
N LEU A 104 -4.48 -8.95 18.97
CA LEU A 104 -3.12 -8.44 19.13
C LEU A 104 -2.51 -8.21 17.76
N LEU A 105 -1.65 -7.20 17.66
CA LEU A 105 -0.98 -6.83 16.41
C LEU A 105 0.52 -7.05 16.52
N ASP A 106 1.15 -7.35 15.40
CA ASP A 106 2.60 -7.27 15.21
C ASP A 106 2.90 -6.68 13.83
N ARG A 107 4.16 -6.41 13.53
CA ARG A 107 4.61 -5.90 12.23
C ARG A 107 5.63 -6.84 11.62
N VAL A 108 5.48 -7.07 10.33
CA VAL A 108 6.48 -7.83 9.53
C VAL A 108 7.75 -7.00 9.33
N VAL A 109 7.60 -5.67 9.21
CA VAL A 109 8.71 -4.73 9.01
C VAL A 109 8.72 -3.66 10.10
N PRO A 110 9.89 -3.08 10.45
CA PRO A 110 9.96 -2.00 11.42
C PRO A 110 9.07 -0.81 11.03
N ALA A 111 8.52 -0.11 12.04
CA ALA A 111 7.83 1.13 11.78
C ALA A 111 8.75 2.17 11.11
N PRO A 112 8.26 2.94 10.13
CA PRO A 112 9.05 3.95 9.43
C PRO A 112 9.39 5.15 10.32
N HIS A 113 8.63 5.34 11.41
CA HIS A 113 8.82 6.43 12.37
C HIS A 113 8.36 6.00 13.77
N PRO A 114 8.96 6.49 14.87
CA PRO A 114 8.56 6.14 16.24
C PRO A 114 7.09 6.44 16.59
N LEU A 115 6.48 7.42 15.91
CA LEU A 115 5.08 7.80 16.10
C LEU A 115 4.09 7.05 15.19
N TYR A 116 4.59 6.12 14.36
CA TYR A 116 3.75 5.44 13.36
C TYR A 116 2.58 4.71 14.01
N ASP A 117 2.82 3.93 15.08
CA ASP A 117 1.74 3.18 15.71
C ASP A 117 0.77 4.08 16.49
N SER A 118 1.29 5.07 17.22
CA SER A 118 0.46 5.99 17.98
C SER A 118 -0.42 6.87 17.09
N PHE A 119 -0.02 7.11 15.84
CA PHE A 119 -0.83 7.79 14.83
C PHE A 119 -2.12 7.02 14.51
N HIS A 120 -2.11 5.69 14.61
CA HIS A 120 -3.25 4.85 14.27
C HIS A 120 -4.20 4.57 15.43
N VAL A 121 -3.83 4.90 16.67
CA VAL A 121 -4.72 4.77 17.83
C VAL A 121 -5.99 5.60 17.61
N GLY A 122 -7.15 4.98 17.85
CA GLY A 122 -8.48 5.55 17.64
C GLY A 122 -8.94 5.60 16.18
N HIS A 123 -8.13 5.11 15.23
CA HIS A 123 -8.48 5.15 13.81
C HIS A 123 -9.06 3.81 13.31
N PRO A 124 -9.94 3.84 12.29
CA PRO A 124 -10.41 2.64 11.62
C PRO A 124 -9.27 1.90 10.91
N MET A 125 -9.28 0.59 11.06
CA MET A 125 -8.37 -0.35 10.40
C MET A 125 -9.18 -1.40 9.64
N LEU A 126 -8.54 -2.06 8.68
CA LEU A 126 -9.09 -3.16 7.91
C LEU A 126 -8.25 -4.41 8.12
N ILE A 127 -8.90 -5.51 8.49
CA ILE A 127 -8.32 -6.85 8.54
C ILE A 127 -8.68 -7.57 7.24
N TRP A 128 -7.67 -8.01 6.49
CA TRP A 128 -7.83 -8.65 5.19
C TRP A 128 -7.87 -10.16 5.36
N THR A 129 -9.08 -10.70 5.52
CA THR A 129 -9.30 -12.14 5.65
C THR A 129 -9.56 -12.80 4.30
N GLU A 130 -9.52 -14.13 4.24
CA GLU A 130 -9.93 -14.89 3.05
C GLU A 130 -11.39 -14.64 2.63
N LYS A 131 -12.27 -14.27 3.57
CA LYS A 131 -13.69 -13.98 3.32
C LYS A 131 -13.95 -12.53 2.91
N GLY A 132 -12.92 -11.69 2.92
CA GLY A 132 -13.01 -10.25 2.66
C GLY A 132 -12.54 -9.40 3.84
N ALA A 133 -12.63 -8.09 3.66
CA ALA A 133 -12.21 -7.12 4.68
C ALA A 133 -13.16 -7.10 5.87
N VAL A 134 -12.62 -7.14 7.07
CA VAL A 134 -13.34 -6.90 8.33
C VAL A 134 -12.87 -5.58 8.91
N SER A 135 -13.80 -4.72 9.30
CA SER A 135 -13.45 -3.45 9.95
C SER A 135 -13.13 -3.65 11.43
N GLY A 136 -12.15 -2.90 11.91
CA GLY A 136 -11.85 -2.76 13.33
C GLY A 136 -11.36 -1.35 13.66
N VAL A 137 -11.09 -1.09 14.93
CA VAL A 137 -10.51 0.16 15.41
C VAL A 137 -9.31 -0.17 16.28
N MET A 138 -8.18 0.50 16.04
CA MET A 138 -7.03 0.36 16.91
C MET A 138 -7.32 1.09 18.23
N ALA A 139 -7.28 0.37 19.33
CA ALA A 139 -7.66 0.84 20.65
C ALA A 139 -6.50 0.66 21.64
N ILE A 140 -6.51 1.50 22.67
CA ILE A 140 -5.68 1.34 23.86
C ILE A 140 -6.62 1.30 25.08
N PRO A 141 -6.17 0.75 26.22
CA PRO A 141 -6.91 0.89 27.47
C PRO A 141 -7.23 2.36 27.78
N SER A 142 -8.44 2.61 28.27
CA SER A 142 -8.89 3.98 28.56
C SER A 142 -7.96 4.69 29.55
N VAL A 143 -7.48 5.88 29.17
CA VAL A 143 -6.51 6.63 29.98
C VAL A 143 -7.06 7.06 31.35
N HIS A 144 -8.39 7.12 31.50
CA HIS A 144 -9.05 7.53 32.74
C HIS A 144 -9.07 6.44 33.82
N ILE A 145 -8.97 5.18 33.41
CA ILE A 145 -8.95 4.03 34.34
C ILE A 145 -7.52 3.60 34.69
N LEU A 146 -6.51 4.11 33.96
CA LEU A 146 -5.12 3.76 34.20
C LEU A 146 -4.57 4.42 35.47
N SER A 147 -3.75 3.64 36.19
CA SER A 147 -2.94 4.15 37.29
C SER A 147 -1.98 5.25 36.81
N ARG A 148 -1.35 5.97 37.75
CA ARG A 148 -0.30 6.95 37.39
C ARG A 148 0.85 6.31 36.60
N GLU A 149 1.22 5.08 36.97
CA GLU A 149 2.27 4.30 36.30
C GLU A 149 1.83 3.87 34.90
N GLY A 150 0.61 3.35 34.74
CA GLY A 150 0.07 2.98 33.42
C GLY A 150 0.00 4.17 32.46
N ARG A 151 -0.32 5.37 32.97
CA ARG A 151 -0.26 6.60 32.16
C ARG A 151 1.16 7.00 31.75
N GLN A 152 2.17 6.73 32.57
CA GLN A 152 3.57 6.97 32.20
C GLN A 152 4.03 5.99 31.11
N GLN A 153 3.62 4.72 31.19
CA GLN A 153 3.95 3.72 30.17
C GLN A 153 3.39 4.08 28.78
N LEU A 154 2.23 4.74 28.71
CA LEU A 154 1.67 5.24 27.45
C LEU A 154 2.43 6.44 26.86
N GLN A 155 3.28 7.13 27.62
CA GLN A 155 4.10 8.23 27.07
C GLN A 155 5.17 7.71 26.10
N SER A 156 5.65 6.48 26.32
CA SER A 156 6.53 5.73 25.44
C SER A 156 5.72 4.61 24.76
N PHE A 157 4.74 5.02 23.95
CA PHE A 157 3.82 4.09 23.29
C PHE A 157 4.58 2.96 22.57
N SER A 158 4.15 1.71 22.78
CA SER A 158 4.54 0.55 21.99
C SER A 158 3.31 -0.18 21.45
N LEU A 159 3.48 -0.89 20.33
CA LEU A 159 2.40 -1.66 19.71
C LEU A 159 1.76 -2.69 20.65
N ASP A 160 2.55 -3.25 21.58
CA ASP A 160 2.07 -4.23 22.58
C ASP A 160 1.00 -3.67 23.52
N GLN A 161 0.87 -2.34 23.60
CA GLN A 161 -0.14 -1.66 24.41
C GLN A 161 -1.45 -1.44 23.63
N ALA A 162 -1.45 -1.68 22.32
CA ALA A 162 -2.59 -1.53 21.46
C ALA A 162 -3.24 -2.87 21.12
N PHE A 163 -4.54 -2.78 20.90
CA PHE A 163 -5.41 -3.87 20.52
C PHE A 163 -6.18 -3.46 19.27
N LEU A 164 -6.64 -4.42 18.49
CA LEU A 164 -7.63 -4.17 17.45
C LEU A 164 -8.99 -4.71 17.92
N ASP A 165 -9.95 -3.79 18.05
CA ASP A 165 -11.32 -4.10 18.43
C ASP A 165 -12.20 -4.22 17.18
N VAL A 166 -12.89 -5.36 17.06
CA VAL A 166 -13.82 -5.68 15.97
C VAL A 166 -15.28 -5.82 16.45
N GLY A 167 -15.56 -5.43 17.70
CA GLY A 167 -16.89 -5.39 18.32
C GLY A 167 -17.45 -6.76 18.71
N VAL A 168 -16.58 -7.72 19.05
CA VAL A 168 -16.95 -9.08 19.46
C VAL A 168 -16.61 -9.32 20.93
N GLN A 169 -17.13 -10.41 21.51
CA GLN A 169 -16.97 -10.70 22.95
C GLN A 169 -16.20 -11.98 23.26
N SER A 170 -15.68 -12.67 22.25
CA SER A 170 -14.97 -13.94 22.44
C SER A 170 -14.02 -14.28 21.28
N LYS A 171 -13.08 -15.19 21.51
CA LYS A 171 -12.22 -15.76 20.46
C LYS A 171 -13.02 -16.52 19.39
N GLU A 172 -14.12 -17.13 19.79
CA GLU A 172 -15.01 -17.89 18.91
C GLU A 172 -15.66 -16.96 17.88
N GLU A 173 -16.19 -15.82 18.33
CA GLU A 173 -16.78 -14.81 17.44
C GLU A 173 -15.75 -14.20 16.46
N VAL A 174 -14.49 -14.04 16.89
CA VAL A 174 -13.39 -13.63 15.99
C VAL A 174 -13.21 -14.64 14.85
N LYS A 175 -13.20 -15.95 15.16
CA LYS A 175 -13.08 -17.01 14.15
C LYS A 175 -14.30 -17.07 13.24
N GLU A 176 -15.50 -16.82 13.76
CA GLU A 176 -16.73 -16.76 12.97
C GLU A 176 -16.68 -15.63 11.92
N LYS A 177 -16.13 -14.47 12.30
CA LYS A 177 -15.82 -13.37 11.36
C LYS A 177 -14.76 -13.74 10.30
N GLY A 178 -14.10 -14.88 10.44
CA GLY A 178 -13.11 -15.39 9.48
C GLY A 178 -11.70 -14.86 9.70
N ILE A 179 -11.45 -14.14 10.80
CA ILE A 179 -10.15 -13.60 11.14
C ILE A 179 -9.24 -14.73 11.63
N ARG A 180 -8.01 -14.76 11.15
CA ARG A 180 -6.99 -15.74 11.50
C ARG A 180 -5.69 -15.05 11.91
N MET A 181 -4.85 -15.82 12.60
CA MET A 181 -3.48 -15.40 12.88
C MET A 181 -2.75 -15.14 11.56
N LEU A 182 -1.89 -14.14 11.56
CA LEU A 182 -1.14 -13.58 10.45
C LEU A 182 -1.96 -12.77 9.44
N ASP A 183 -3.29 -12.74 9.50
CA ASP A 183 -4.10 -11.92 8.58
C ASP A 183 -3.58 -10.47 8.57
N ALA A 184 -3.42 -9.93 7.37
CA ALA A 184 -2.92 -8.58 7.17
C ALA A 184 -3.87 -7.53 7.70
N VAL A 185 -3.32 -6.46 8.26
CA VAL A 185 -4.07 -5.33 8.82
C VAL A 185 -3.48 -4.03 8.27
N THR A 186 -4.32 -3.19 7.69
CA THR A 186 -3.93 -1.87 7.17
C THR A 186 -4.83 -0.78 7.74
N PRO A 187 -4.39 0.50 7.72
CA PRO A 187 -5.32 1.61 7.81
C PRO A 187 -6.37 1.55 6.69
N PHE A 188 -7.43 2.34 6.82
CA PHE A 188 -8.38 2.51 5.74
C PHE A 188 -7.69 3.13 4.51
N LEU A 189 -7.73 2.42 3.38
CA LEU A 189 -7.03 2.79 2.13
C LEU A 189 -7.95 3.59 1.21
N ASP A 190 -8.22 4.85 1.59
CA ASP A 190 -8.99 5.78 0.76
C ASP A 190 -8.22 7.07 0.49
N LEU A 191 -8.35 7.59 -0.73
CA LEU A 191 -7.68 8.82 -1.16
C LEU A 191 -8.48 10.02 -0.71
N THR A 192 -7.81 10.93 0.00
CA THR A 192 -8.39 12.23 0.36
C THR A 192 -8.02 13.26 -0.69
N ARG A 193 -9.03 13.85 -1.34
CA ARG A 193 -8.84 15.00 -2.24
C ARG A 193 -8.66 16.28 -1.43
N LEU A 194 -7.60 17.02 -1.72
CA LEU A 194 -7.26 18.29 -1.10
C LEU A 194 -7.55 19.45 -2.07
N ALA A 195 -7.18 20.67 -1.69
CA ALA A 195 -7.35 21.84 -2.55
C ALA A 195 -6.61 21.68 -3.89
N GLY A 196 -7.29 22.03 -4.99
CA GLY A 196 -6.74 21.95 -6.34
C GLY A 196 -6.70 20.52 -6.86
N ASP A 197 -5.53 20.13 -7.39
CA ASP A 197 -5.20 18.82 -7.96
C ASP A 197 -4.45 17.91 -6.96
N ARG A 198 -4.42 18.28 -5.68
CA ARG A 198 -3.66 17.57 -4.65
C ARG A 198 -4.47 16.43 -4.05
N ILE A 199 -3.81 15.30 -3.82
CA ILE A 199 -4.36 14.14 -3.13
C ILE A 199 -3.46 13.76 -1.95
N SER A 200 -4.05 13.11 -0.95
CA SER A 200 -3.37 12.57 0.21
C SER A 200 -3.86 11.15 0.47
N GLY A 201 -2.97 10.32 0.98
CA GLY A 201 -3.28 8.94 1.32
C GLY A 201 -2.15 8.34 2.14
N PHE A 202 -2.50 7.39 3.00
CA PHE A 202 -1.54 6.56 3.70
C PHE A 202 -0.61 5.83 2.70
N SER A 203 0.70 5.91 2.89
CA SER A 203 1.69 5.26 2.01
C SER A 203 1.56 5.61 0.51
N LEU A 204 0.98 6.78 0.18
CA LEU A 204 0.70 7.17 -1.21
C LEU A 204 1.95 7.16 -2.11
N GLY A 205 3.12 7.51 -1.57
CA GLY A 205 4.37 7.50 -2.32
C GLY A 205 4.70 6.14 -2.94
N ASN A 206 4.63 5.06 -2.16
CA ASN A 206 4.92 3.70 -2.63
C ASN A 206 3.90 3.24 -3.67
N LYS A 207 2.60 3.44 -3.40
CA LYS A 207 1.51 3.09 -4.33
C LYS A 207 1.63 3.85 -5.64
N THR A 208 2.02 5.12 -5.60
CA THR A 208 2.20 5.97 -6.79
C THR A 208 3.35 5.48 -7.65
N CYS A 209 4.49 5.10 -7.06
CA CYS A 209 5.61 4.53 -7.81
C CYS A 209 5.21 3.26 -8.55
N SER A 210 4.42 2.39 -7.92
CA SER A 210 3.91 1.15 -8.56
C SER A 210 2.86 1.40 -9.64
N ALA A 211 2.12 2.51 -9.57
CA ALA A 211 1.14 2.89 -10.59
C ALA A 211 1.79 3.59 -11.79
N LEU A 212 2.92 4.29 -11.59
CA LEU A 212 3.61 5.03 -12.64
C LEU A 212 4.52 4.16 -13.52
N LEU A 213 5.05 3.06 -12.98
CA LEU A 213 5.89 2.10 -13.71
C LEU A 213 5.05 1.07 -14.46
#